data_AF-A0A7W0T9K9-F1
#
_entry.id   AF-A0A7W0T9K9-F1
#
_cell.length_a   1.000
_cell.length_b   1.000
_cell.length_c   1.000
_cell.angle_alpha   90.00
_cell.angle_beta   90.00
_cell.angle_gamma   90.00
#
_symmetry.space_group_name_H-M   'P 1'
#
loop_
_entity.id
_entity.type
_entity.pdbx_description
1 polymer ?
#
loop_
_entity_poly.entity_id
_entity_poly.type
_entity_poly.pdbx_seq_one_letter_code
_entity_poly.pdbx_strand_id
1 'polypeptide(L)'
;MKRLALFLLIFALVLPATAFAQEPGTTPVAEEEEFDPSHEWDLQTWGPELKIGPIDMSVNKAVAYLILGMLVSIAIGILFMRVKVGRDPDRKQALGETIYEIAQVQVAEQGLPTKAIGRWFPYVATLMVFIWVVNILGFIPLPLSDERVEIGGIELPTLAIFAATSTLSVTLALALMTFFFTHFEGIRWNGPVKY
;
A
#
# COMPACT_ATOMS: atom_id res chain seq x y z
N MET A 1 -10.14 -45.57 -26.40
CA MET A 1 -9.51 -44.50 -25.59
C MET A 1 -8.58 -43.59 -26.40
N LYS A 2 -7.62 -44.10 -27.19
CA LYS A 2 -6.68 -43.27 -27.98
C LYS A 2 -7.34 -42.31 -28.99
N ARG A 3 -8.45 -42.71 -29.63
CA ARG A 3 -9.19 -41.86 -30.58
C ARG A 3 -9.95 -40.71 -29.93
N LEU A 4 -10.42 -40.89 -28.69
CA LEU A 4 -11.14 -39.87 -27.93
C LEU A 4 -10.18 -38.81 -27.37
N ALA A 5 -8.99 -39.24 -26.94
CA ALA A 5 -7.92 -38.34 -26.52
C ALA A 5 -7.40 -37.48 -27.69
N LEU A 6 -7.28 -38.07 -28.90
CA LEU A 6 -6.91 -37.33 -30.10
C LEU A 6 -7.97 -36.27 -30.46
N PHE A 7 -9.26 -36.63 -30.36
CA PHE A 7 -10.36 -35.70 -30.60
C PHE A 7 -10.38 -34.54 -29.60
N LEU A 8 -10.18 -34.81 -28.31
CA LEU A 8 -10.11 -33.78 -27.27
C LEU A 8 -8.89 -32.86 -27.46
N LEU A 9 -7.76 -33.41 -27.89
CA LEU A 9 -6.54 -32.63 -28.14
C LEU A 9 -6.68 -31.74 -29.39
N ILE A 10 -7.31 -32.24 -30.44
CA ILE A 10 -7.64 -31.43 -31.63
C ILE A 10 -8.65 -30.35 -31.26
N PHE A 11 -9.69 -30.68 -30.48
CA PHE A 11 -10.68 -29.71 -30.01
C PHE A 11 -10.03 -28.61 -29.15
N ALA A 12 -9.14 -28.98 -28.22
CA ALA A 12 -8.40 -28.04 -27.39
C ALA A 12 -7.41 -27.16 -28.17
N LEU A 13 -6.91 -27.62 -29.32
CA LEU A 13 -6.02 -26.84 -30.20
C LEU A 13 -6.78 -25.92 -31.16
N VAL A 14 -7.99 -26.30 -31.57
CA VAL A 14 -8.80 -25.51 -32.51
C VAL A 14 -9.53 -24.35 -31.82
N LEU A 15 -9.95 -24.50 -30.57
CA LEU A 15 -10.59 -23.44 -29.77
C LEU A 15 -9.75 -22.15 -29.63
N PRO A 16 -8.45 -22.20 -29.27
CA PRO A 16 -7.63 -21.00 -29.21
C PRO A 16 -7.38 -20.43 -30.61
N ALA A 17 -7.27 -21.26 -31.65
CA ALA A 17 -7.11 -20.76 -33.01
C ALA A 17 -8.32 -19.96 -33.50
N THR A 18 -9.54 -20.33 -33.11
CA THR A 18 -10.74 -19.51 -33.40
C THR A 18 -10.82 -18.23 -32.58
N ALA A 19 -10.24 -18.19 -31.38
CA ALA A 19 -10.14 -16.97 -30.57
C ALA A 19 -9.09 -15.99 -31.11
N PHE A 20 -8.01 -16.49 -31.72
CA PHE A 20 -6.96 -15.67 -32.34
C PHE A 20 -7.21 -15.32 -33.82
N ALA A 21 -8.15 -16.00 -34.51
CA ALA A 21 -8.47 -15.77 -35.91
C ALA A 21 -9.65 -14.81 -36.15
N GLN A 22 -10.13 -14.13 -35.12
CA GLN A 22 -11.14 -13.08 -35.28
C GLN A 22 -10.47 -11.86 -35.93
N GLU A 23 -10.64 -11.73 -37.25
CA GLU A 23 -10.18 -10.56 -38.01
C GLU A 23 -10.81 -9.27 -37.44
N PRO A 24 -10.08 -8.13 -37.42
CA PRO A 24 -10.52 -6.89 -36.76
C PRO A 24 -11.58 -6.09 -37.56
N GLY A 25 -12.36 -6.74 -38.44
CA GLY A 25 -12.96 -6.02 -39.58
C GLY A 25 -14.47 -6.08 -39.80
N THR A 26 -15.23 -7.06 -39.28
CA THR A 26 -16.60 -7.29 -39.81
C THR A 26 -17.64 -7.83 -38.81
N THR A 27 -17.73 -7.24 -37.61
CA THR A 27 -18.93 -7.37 -36.76
C THR A 27 -19.47 -5.99 -36.38
N PRO A 28 -20.81 -5.81 -36.28
CA PRO A 28 -21.38 -4.52 -35.93
C PRO A 28 -20.89 -4.16 -34.53
N VAL A 29 -20.19 -3.04 -34.46
CA VAL A 29 -19.49 -2.48 -33.31
C VAL A 29 -20.45 -2.41 -32.12
N ALA A 30 -20.46 -3.45 -31.29
CA ALA A 30 -20.58 -3.23 -29.87
C ALA A 30 -19.33 -2.44 -29.52
N GLU A 31 -19.50 -1.22 -29.01
CA GLU A 31 -18.40 -0.37 -28.55
C GLU A 31 -17.50 -1.24 -27.67
N GLU A 32 -16.35 -1.63 -28.21
CA GLU A 32 -15.27 -2.15 -27.41
C GLU A 32 -14.89 -0.95 -26.53
N GLU A 33 -15.38 -0.92 -25.30
CA GLU A 33 -14.78 -0.05 -24.29
C GLU A 33 -13.30 -0.44 -24.28
N GLU A 34 -12.48 0.42 -24.88
CA GLU A 34 -11.05 0.25 -24.98
C GLU A 34 -10.56 0.12 -23.55
N PHE A 35 -10.26 -1.12 -23.14
CA PHE A 35 -9.83 -1.44 -21.79
C PHE A 35 -8.51 -0.72 -21.53
N ASP A 36 -8.61 0.48 -20.96
CA ASP A 36 -7.46 1.28 -20.60
C ASP A 36 -7.14 1.06 -19.12
N PRO A 37 -6.10 0.28 -18.81
CA PRO A 37 -5.68 0.05 -17.42
C PRO A 37 -5.21 1.32 -16.73
N SER A 38 -5.06 2.46 -17.44
CA SER A 38 -4.75 3.75 -16.84
C SER A 38 -5.87 4.28 -15.94
N HIS A 39 -7.13 3.93 -16.23
CA HIS A 39 -8.30 4.42 -15.50
C HIS A 39 -8.37 3.88 -14.06
N GLU A 40 -7.74 2.74 -13.78
CA GLU A 40 -7.59 2.22 -12.41
C GLU A 40 -6.74 3.13 -11.51
N TRP A 41 -5.92 3.99 -12.10
CA TRP A 41 -5.04 4.94 -11.40
C TRP A 41 -5.69 6.31 -11.20
N ASP A 42 -6.87 6.55 -11.78
CA ASP A 42 -7.59 7.80 -11.56
C ASP A 42 -8.11 7.87 -10.14
N LEU A 43 -7.62 8.86 -9.40
CA LEU A 43 -7.98 9.10 -8.01
C LEU A 43 -9.25 9.93 -7.95
N GLN A 44 -10.41 9.26 -8.03
CA GLN A 44 -11.68 9.94 -7.79
C GLN A 44 -11.75 10.50 -6.37
N THR A 45 -12.24 11.72 -6.27
CA THR A 45 -12.39 12.42 -5.00
C THR A 45 -13.68 12.00 -4.32
N TRP A 46 -13.58 11.68 -3.04
CA TRP A 46 -14.69 11.34 -2.17
C TRP A 46 -15.11 12.57 -1.38
N GLY A 47 -16.19 13.22 -1.80
CA GLY A 47 -16.77 14.37 -1.12
C GLY A 47 -16.44 15.72 -1.76
N PRO A 48 -16.73 16.85 -1.07
CA PRO A 48 -16.54 18.18 -1.65
C PRO A 48 -15.06 18.46 -1.93
N GLU A 49 -14.78 19.02 -3.10
CA GLU A 49 -13.42 19.39 -3.49
C GLU A 49 -12.86 20.46 -2.54
N LEU A 50 -11.94 20.06 -1.66
CA LEU A 50 -11.36 20.95 -0.67
C LEU A 50 -10.09 21.59 -1.26
N LYS A 51 -10.29 22.51 -2.20
CA LYS A 51 -9.20 23.27 -2.84
C LYS A 51 -8.80 24.45 -1.95
N ILE A 52 -7.59 24.40 -1.40
CA ILE A 52 -6.97 25.55 -0.73
C ILE A 52 -5.94 26.15 -1.68
N GLY A 53 -6.36 27.13 -2.47
CA GLY A 53 -5.50 27.78 -3.47
C GLY A 53 -5.03 26.78 -4.54
N PRO A 54 -3.72 26.66 -4.82
CA PRO A 54 -3.19 25.68 -5.78
C PRO A 54 -3.07 24.25 -5.22
N ILE A 55 -3.37 24.03 -3.93
CA ILE A 55 -3.25 22.73 -3.28
C ILE A 55 -4.62 22.08 -3.22
N ASP A 56 -4.75 20.92 -3.84
CA ASP A 56 -5.93 20.09 -3.72
C ASP A 56 -5.82 19.21 -2.46
N MET A 57 -6.67 19.47 -1.46
CA MET A 57 -6.75 18.67 -0.23
C MET A 57 -7.98 17.77 -0.22
N SER A 58 -8.57 17.51 -1.39
CA SER A 58 -9.72 16.62 -1.51
C SER A 58 -9.34 15.22 -1.05
N VAL A 59 -10.22 14.62 -0.24
CA VAL A 59 -10.04 13.24 0.20
C VAL A 59 -10.33 12.35 -1.00
N ASN A 60 -9.39 11.50 -1.37
CA ASN A 60 -9.56 10.47 -2.40
C ASN A 60 -9.31 9.08 -1.79
N LYS A 61 -9.46 8.03 -2.60
CA LYS A 61 -9.15 6.66 -2.18
C LYS A 61 -7.75 6.52 -1.58
N ALA A 62 -6.73 7.12 -2.21
CA ALA A 62 -5.36 7.06 -1.71
C ALA A 62 -5.20 7.68 -0.31
N VAL A 63 -5.82 8.83 -0.07
CA VAL A 63 -5.82 9.51 1.23
C VAL A 63 -6.57 8.66 2.27
N ALA A 64 -7.69 8.03 1.90
CA ALA A 64 -8.42 7.14 2.79
C ALA A 64 -7.56 5.93 3.24
N TYR A 65 -6.84 5.30 2.31
CA TYR A 65 -5.90 4.22 2.63
C TYR A 65 -4.70 4.69 3.45
N LEU A 66 -4.19 5.91 3.21
CA LEU A 66 -3.13 6.50 4.05
C LEU A 66 -3.60 6.75 5.48
N ILE A 67 -4.80 7.29 5.66
CA ILE A 67 -5.41 7.50 6.99
C ILE A 67 -5.64 6.15 7.67
N LEU A 68 -6.16 5.15 6.94
CA LEU A 68 -6.33 3.80 7.47
C LEU A 68 -4.99 3.20 7.90
N GLY A 69 -3.95 3.30 7.08
CA GLY A 69 -2.60 2.84 7.40
C GLY A 69 -2.04 3.53 8.64
N MET A 70 -2.25 4.85 8.77
CA MET A 70 -1.88 5.60 9.97
C MET A 70 -2.62 5.08 11.22
N LEU A 71 -3.94 4.93 11.15
CA LEU A 71 -4.77 4.49 12.27
C LEU A 71 -4.40 3.07 12.71
N VAL A 72 -4.19 2.15 11.76
CA VAL A 72 -3.77 0.78 12.05
C VAL A 72 -2.37 0.76 12.66
N SER A 73 -1.44 1.57 12.17
CA SER A 73 -0.10 1.69 12.74
C SER A 73 -0.13 2.19 14.18
N ILE A 74 -0.94 3.22 14.46
CA ILE A 74 -1.15 3.73 15.83
C ILE A 74 -1.78 2.66 16.73
N ALA A 75 -2.80 1.95 16.23
CA ALA A 75 -3.45 0.88 16.97
C ALA A 75 -2.45 -0.24 17.32
N ILE A 76 -1.58 -0.63 16.39
CA ILE A 76 -0.53 -1.63 16.64
C ILE A 76 0.40 -1.18 17.76
N GLY A 77 0.88 0.08 17.72
CA GLY A 77 1.72 0.63 18.78
C GLY A 77 1.02 0.62 20.15
N ILE A 78 -0.24 1.05 20.22
CA ILE A 78 -0.99 1.13 21.48
C ILE A 78 -1.35 -0.27 22.03
N LEU A 79 -1.66 -1.24 21.16
CA LEU A 79 -2.15 -2.55 21.56
C LEU A 79 -1.03 -3.54 21.88
N PHE A 80 0.05 -3.54 21.10
CA PHE A 80 1.12 -4.54 21.22
C PHE A 80 2.33 -4.01 22.00
N MET A 81 2.65 -2.72 21.92
CA MET A 81 3.85 -2.16 22.57
C MET A 81 3.56 -1.55 23.96
N ARG A 82 2.31 -1.58 24.43
CA ARG A 82 1.95 -1.07 25.75
C ARG A 82 2.32 -2.07 26.85
N VAL A 83 3.42 -1.79 27.53
CA VAL A 83 3.83 -2.53 28.74
C VAL A 83 2.94 -2.14 29.92
N LYS A 84 2.31 -3.14 30.55
CA LYS A 84 1.59 -2.96 31.82
C LYS A 84 2.50 -3.42 32.95
N VAL A 85 2.93 -2.48 33.79
CA VAL A 85 3.77 -2.76 34.97
C VAL A 85 2.94 -3.54 36.00
N GLY A 86 3.49 -4.65 36.51
CA GLY A 86 2.88 -5.46 37.57
C GLY A 86 2.00 -6.63 37.11
N ARG A 87 2.08 -7.05 35.83
CA ARG A 87 1.42 -8.26 35.31
C ARG A 87 2.44 -9.11 34.56
N ASP A 88 2.30 -10.43 34.62
CA ASP A 88 3.14 -11.35 33.86
C ASP A 88 3.06 -11.08 32.34
N PRO A 89 4.15 -11.34 31.58
CA PRO A 89 4.19 -11.11 30.15
C PRO A 89 3.06 -11.87 29.42
N ASP A 90 2.25 -11.16 28.65
CA ASP A 90 1.18 -11.75 27.85
C ASP A 90 1.65 -12.02 26.41
N ARG A 91 0.97 -12.91 25.68
CA ARG A 91 1.31 -13.25 24.27
C ARG A 91 1.35 -12.03 23.36
N LYS A 92 0.51 -11.02 23.64
CA LYS A 92 0.48 -9.75 22.90
C LYS A 92 1.74 -8.91 23.12
N GLN A 93 2.30 -8.96 24.33
CA GLN A 93 3.55 -8.27 24.66
C GLN A 93 4.74 -8.96 24.01
N ALA A 94 4.77 -10.30 23.99
CA ALA A 94 5.81 -11.05 23.27
C ALA A 94 5.85 -10.70 21.77
N LEU A 95 4.68 -10.51 21.13
CA LEU A 95 4.62 -10.02 19.76
C LEU A 95 5.15 -8.59 19.63
N GLY A 96 4.80 -7.70 20.57
CA GLY A 96 5.32 -6.34 20.61
C GLY A 96 6.84 -6.28 20.80
N GLU A 97 7.40 -7.12 21.66
CA GLU A 97 8.83 -7.30 21.87
C GLU A 97 9.52 -7.80 20.60
N THR A 98 8.92 -8.76 19.91
CA THR A 98 9.46 -9.27 18.63
C THR A 98 9.50 -8.16 17.57
N ILE A 99 8.42 -7.38 17.44
CA ILE A 99 8.38 -6.25 16.49
C ILE A 99 9.43 -5.20 16.87
N TYR A 100 9.58 -4.91 18.16
CA TYR A 100 10.58 -3.97 18.66
C TYR A 100 12.01 -4.46 18.38
N GLU A 101 12.30 -5.74 18.63
CA GLU A 101 13.61 -6.35 18.38
C GLU A 101 13.97 -6.31 16.89
N ILE A 102 13.01 -6.65 16.00
CA ILE A 102 13.21 -6.53 14.55
C ILE A 102 13.51 -5.08 14.17
N ALA A 103 12.74 -4.12 14.69
CA ALA A 103 12.96 -2.70 14.42
C ALA A 103 14.36 -2.24 14.87
N GLN A 104 14.84 -2.75 16.01
CA GLN A 104 16.13 -2.38 16.56
C GLN A 104 17.28 -3.02 15.78
N VAL A 105 17.28 -4.36 15.69
CA VAL A 105 18.43 -5.13 15.19
C VAL A 105 18.48 -5.13 13.67
N GLN A 106 17.35 -5.30 12.99
CA GLN A 106 17.34 -5.46 11.54
C GLN A 106 17.27 -4.12 10.81
N VAL A 107 16.69 -3.09 11.41
CA VAL A 107 16.46 -1.80 10.72
C VAL A 107 17.35 -0.70 11.29
N ALA A 108 17.25 -0.41 12.60
CA ALA A 108 17.96 0.71 13.18
C ALA A 108 19.47 0.48 13.26
N GLU A 109 19.93 -0.67 13.74
CA GLU A 109 21.35 -0.98 13.88
C GLU A 109 22.07 -1.14 12.52
N GLN A 110 21.33 -1.52 11.47
CA GLN A 110 21.88 -1.58 10.11
C GLN A 110 21.97 -0.20 9.44
N GLY A 111 21.03 0.70 9.73
CA GLY A 111 20.93 2.01 9.09
C GLY A 111 21.58 3.17 9.84
N LEU A 112 21.85 3.03 11.14
CA LEU A 112 22.29 4.15 11.99
C LEU A 112 23.59 3.84 12.75
N PRO A 113 24.45 4.87 12.94
CA PRO A 113 25.61 4.74 13.80
C PRO A 113 25.19 4.58 15.27
N THR A 114 25.89 3.74 16.03
CA THR A 114 25.53 3.34 17.41
C THR A 114 25.30 4.52 18.36
N LYS A 115 25.99 5.64 18.15
CA LYS A 115 25.83 6.88 18.93
C LYS A 115 24.48 7.58 18.74
N ALA A 116 23.84 7.38 17.59
CA ALA A 116 22.62 8.08 17.20
C ALA A 116 21.35 7.21 17.33
N ILE A 117 21.50 5.90 17.50
CA ILE A 117 20.38 4.93 17.57
C ILE A 117 19.33 5.37 18.59
N GLY A 118 19.71 5.72 19.81
CA GLY A 118 18.72 6.09 20.84
C GLY A 118 17.85 7.29 20.49
N ARG A 119 18.33 8.24 19.67
CA ARG A 119 17.56 9.41 19.23
C ARG A 119 16.70 9.13 18.00
N TRP A 120 17.22 8.34 17.06
CA TRP A 120 16.58 8.10 15.77
C TRP A 120 15.72 6.84 15.72
N PHE A 121 15.88 5.94 16.70
CA PHE A 121 15.14 4.70 16.78
C PHE A 121 13.62 4.90 16.72
N PRO A 122 13.00 5.85 17.46
CA PRO A 122 11.54 6.04 17.37
C PRO A 122 11.07 6.41 15.96
N TYR A 123 11.86 7.20 15.22
CA TYR A 123 11.55 7.57 13.84
C TYR A 123 11.63 6.36 12.91
N VAL A 124 12.74 5.61 12.98
CA VAL A 124 12.97 4.41 12.16
C VAL A 124 11.93 3.33 12.45
N ALA A 125 11.64 3.05 13.73
CA ALA A 125 10.63 2.09 14.13
C ALA A 125 9.24 2.47 13.63
N THR A 126 8.88 3.76 13.69
CA THR A 126 7.58 4.25 13.19
C THR A 126 7.49 4.10 11.68
N LEU A 127 8.53 4.47 10.93
CA LEU A 127 8.57 4.26 9.48
C LEU A 127 8.47 2.78 9.10
N MET A 128 9.18 1.91 9.81
CA MET A 128 9.13 0.46 9.58
C MET A 128 7.70 -0.06 9.76
N VAL A 129 7.06 0.23 10.91
CA VAL A 129 5.70 -0.24 11.19
C VAL A 129 4.72 0.35 10.17
N PHE A 130 4.84 1.64 9.84
CA PHE A 130 3.96 2.29 8.86
C PHE A 130 4.07 1.65 7.47
N ILE A 131 5.28 1.52 6.94
CA ILE A 131 5.51 0.92 5.62
C ILE A 131 5.05 -0.53 5.61
N TRP A 132 5.33 -1.29 6.67
CA TRP A 132 4.87 -2.67 6.80
C TRP A 132 3.34 -2.78 6.81
N VAL A 133 2.64 -1.92 7.56
CA VAL A 133 1.18 -1.87 7.61
C VAL A 133 0.59 -1.52 6.26
N VAL A 134 1.09 -0.48 5.59
CA VAL A 134 0.59 -0.05 4.28
C VAL A 134 0.81 -1.15 3.23
N ASN A 135 1.95 -1.84 3.28
CA ASN A 135 2.21 -2.97 2.39
C ASN A 135 1.26 -4.15 2.65
N ILE A 136 0.96 -4.47 3.92
CA ILE A 136 -0.03 -5.52 4.23
C ILE A 136 -1.44 -5.11 3.80
N LEU A 137 -1.85 -3.87 4.08
CA LEU A 137 -3.14 -3.35 3.65
C LEU A 137 -3.29 -3.38 2.12
N GLY A 138 -2.18 -3.19 1.40
CA GLY A 138 -2.10 -3.33 -0.05
C GLY A 138 -2.38 -4.74 -0.58
N PHE A 139 -2.53 -5.77 0.27
CA PHE A 139 -2.99 -7.10 -0.13
C PHE A 139 -4.42 -7.41 0.31
N ILE A 140 -5.04 -6.52 1.11
CA ILE A 140 -6.38 -6.73 1.64
C ILE A 140 -7.38 -6.00 0.72
N PRO A 141 -8.25 -6.74 0.01
CA PRO A 141 -9.29 -6.12 -0.81
C PRO A 141 -10.33 -5.46 0.13
N LEU A 142 -10.32 -4.13 0.23
CA LEU A 142 -11.24 -3.38 1.09
C LEU A 142 -12.38 -2.76 0.26
N PRO A 143 -13.59 -2.63 0.84
CA PRO A 143 -14.77 -2.03 0.19
C PRO A 143 -14.65 -0.49 0.12
N LEU A 144 -13.55 -0.05 -0.47
CA LEU A 144 -13.08 1.32 -0.61
C LEU A 144 -12.83 1.61 -2.10
N SER A 145 -13.53 0.92 -3.01
CA SER A 145 -13.46 1.21 -4.44
C SER A 145 -14.40 2.34 -4.84
N ASP A 146 -14.07 2.95 -5.98
CA ASP A 146 -14.90 3.98 -6.62
C ASP A 146 -16.03 3.35 -7.44
N GLU A 147 -15.81 2.13 -7.93
CA GLU A 147 -16.83 1.36 -8.63
C GLU A 147 -17.82 0.75 -7.63
N ARG A 148 -19.10 0.77 -7.99
CA ARG A 148 -20.17 0.16 -7.22
C ARG A 148 -20.83 -0.92 -8.06
N VAL A 149 -21.03 -2.09 -7.47
CA VAL A 149 -21.77 -3.18 -8.10
C VAL A 149 -23.12 -3.30 -7.42
N GLU A 150 -24.20 -3.32 -8.21
CA GLU A 150 -25.53 -3.63 -7.72
C GLU A 150 -25.67 -5.14 -7.52
N ILE A 151 -25.80 -5.58 -6.26
CA ILE A 151 -26.19 -6.94 -5.93
C ILE A 151 -27.57 -6.88 -5.29
N GLY A 152 -28.61 -7.25 -6.04
CA GLY A 152 -29.98 -7.34 -5.52
C GLY A 152 -30.62 -6.00 -5.15
N GLY A 153 -30.29 -4.91 -5.86
CA GLY A 153 -30.86 -3.57 -5.63
C GLY A 153 -30.17 -2.76 -4.52
N ILE A 154 -29.02 -3.22 -4.04
CA ILE A 154 -28.15 -2.48 -3.11
C ILE A 154 -26.83 -2.22 -3.83
N GLU A 155 -26.50 -0.93 -4.03
CA GLU A 155 -25.19 -0.51 -4.51
C GLU A 155 -24.13 -0.75 -3.42
N LEU A 156 -23.28 -1.75 -3.62
CA LEU A 156 -22.16 -2.01 -2.73
C LEU A 156 -20.85 -1.58 -3.41
N PRO A 157 -19.95 -0.87 -2.69
CA PRO A 157 -18.63 -0.54 -3.23
C PRO A 157 -17.86 -1.83 -3.55
N THR A 158 -17.20 -1.87 -4.71
CA THR A 158 -16.34 -3.01 -5.06
C THR A 158 -15.14 -3.08 -4.14
N LEU A 159 -14.53 -4.25 -4.10
CA LEU A 159 -13.32 -4.43 -3.33
C LEU A 159 -12.13 -3.93 -4.14
N ALA A 160 -11.58 -2.79 -3.76
CA ALA A 160 -10.35 -2.28 -4.34
C ALA A 160 -9.15 -2.79 -3.56
N ILE A 161 -8.05 -2.99 -4.27
CA ILE A 161 -6.74 -3.22 -3.68
C ILE A 161 -5.92 -1.96 -3.95
N PHE A 162 -5.56 -1.25 -2.88
CA PHE A 162 -4.73 -0.05 -3.02
C PHE A 162 -3.60 -0.07 -1.99
N ALA A 163 -2.36 -0.16 -2.49
CA ALA A 163 -1.18 -0.01 -1.67
C ALA A 163 -0.72 1.45 -1.73
N ALA A 164 -0.75 2.22 -0.64
CA ALA A 164 -0.27 3.61 -0.72
C ALA A 164 1.24 3.68 -1.07
N THR A 165 2.00 2.60 -0.90
CA THR A 165 3.38 2.43 -1.37
C THR A 165 3.52 2.25 -2.89
N SER A 166 2.44 1.97 -3.64
CA SER A 166 2.47 1.97 -5.11
C SER A 166 2.47 3.39 -5.69
N THR A 167 2.14 4.39 -4.89
CA THR A 167 2.18 5.79 -5.33
C THR A 167 3.59 6.37 -5.16
N LEU A 168 4.13 6.88 -6.27
CA LEU A 168 5.45 7.51 -6.29
C LEU A 168 5.51 8.75 -5.39
N SER A 169 4.42 9.52 -5.30
CA SER A 169 4.35 10.71 -4.48
C SER A 169 4.53 10.42 -2.99
N VAL A 170 3.91 9.35 -2.45
CA VAL A 170 4.01 8.98 -1.04
C VAL A 170 5.42 8.49 -0.70
N THR A 171 5.98 7.59 -1.51
CA THR A 171 7.31 7.04 -1.29
C THR A 171 8.39 8.12 -1.41
N LEU A 172 8.28 9.00 -2.41
CA LEU A 172 9.17 10.15 -2.58
C LEU A 172 9.05 11.13 -1.42
N ALA A 173 7.85 11.42 -0.92
CA ALA A 173 7.66 12.31 0.24
C ALA A 173 8.37 11.77 1.48
N LEU A 174 8.22 10.47 1.80
CA LEU A 174 8.91 9.83 2.93
C LEU A 174 10.44 9.84 2.75
N ALA A 175 10.92 9.61 1.53
CA ALA A 175 12.35 9.67 1.21
C ALA A 175 12.91 11.09 1.38
N LEU A 176 12.23 12.11 0.84
CA LEU A 176 12.62 13.51 0.99
C LEU A 176 12.59 13.95 2.45
N MET A 177 11.55 13.59 3.21
CA MET A 177 11.50 13.89 4.65
C MET A 177 12.71 13.30 5.37
N THR A 178 13.02 12.02 5.13
CA THR A 178 14.18 11.36 5.74
C THR A 178 15.50 12.03 5.32
N PHE A 179 15.63 12.37 4.03
CA PHE A 179 16.79 13.09 3.49
C PHE A 179 16.97 14.43 4.21
N PHE A 180 15.95 15.27 4.25
CA PHE A 180 16.04 16.59 4.90
C PHE A 180 16.28 16.48 6.40
N PHE A 181 15.61 15.56 7.10
CA PHE A 181 15.81 15.38 8.54
C PHE A 181 17.25 14.96 8.87
N THR A 182 17.80 14.01 8.12
CA THR A 182 19.16 13.53 8.34
C THR A 182 20.20 14.60 8.01
N HIS A 183 19.96 15.38 6.95
CA HIS A 183 20.86 16.48 6.58
C HIS A 183 20.81 17.64 7.57
N PHE A 184 19.60 18.03 7.98
CA PHE A 184 19.41 19.09 8.96
C PHE A 184 20.06 18.74 10.31
N GLU A 185 19.80 17.54 10.84
CA GLU A 185 20.45 17.09 12.08
C GLU A 185 21.96 16.93 11.90
N GLY A 186 22.42 16.42 10.76
CA GLY A 186 23.85 16.32 10.50
C GLY A 186 24.56 17.69 10.52
N ILE A 187 23.96 18.71 9.89
CA ILE A 187 24.47 20.09 9.93
C ILE A 187 24.44 20.63 11.36
N ARG A 188 23.36 20.37 12.11
CA ARG A 188 23.22 20.80 13.51
C ARG A 188 24.28 20.20 14.43
N TRP A 189 24.67 18.93 14.21
CA TRP A 189 25.64 18.22 15.06
C TRP A 189 27.10 18.47 14.67
N ASN A 190 27.41 18.45 13.36
CA ASN A 190 28.79 18.58 12.87
C ASN A 190 29.17 20.03 12.52
N GLY A 191 28.19 20.92 12.40
CA GLY A 191 28.35 22.26 11.86
C GLY A 191 28.40 22.26 10.32
N PRO A 192 28.05 23.37 9.66
CA PRO A 192 27.89 23.43 8.20
C PRO A 192 29.18 23.21 7.40
N VAL A 193 30.35 23.19 8.06
CA VAL A 193 31.68 23.07 7.41
C VAL A 193 32.27 21.66 7.53
N LYS A 194 31.87 20.88 8.55
CA LYS A 194 32.32 19.49 8.75
C LYS A 194 31.23 18.46 8.43
N TYR A 195 30.04 18.93 8.04
CA TYR A 195 28.92 18.12 7.62
C TYR A 195 29.17 17.48 6.25
#